data_AF-A0A9P4SFJ3-F1
#
_entry.id   AF-A0A9P4SFJ3-F1
#
_cell.length_a   1.000
_cell.length_b   1.000
_cell.length_c   1.000
_cell.angle_alpha   90.00
_cell.angle_beta   90.00
_cell.angle_gamma   90.00
#
_symmetry.space_group_name_H-M   'P 1'
#
loop_
_entity.id
_entity.type
_entity.pdbx_description
1 polymer ?
#
loop_
_entity_poly.entity_id
_entity_poly.type
_entity_poly.pdbx_seq_one_letter_code
_entity_poly.pdbx_strand_id
1 'polypeptide(L)'
;KLRKGRKVIQHIPDDVWIVIFSFCEPKLLPQMRLVSKSFCSMLDTYSKTWEHCRNHKFGEGIPPPPTGMKEFQYLDLLSGQGCHSCKNQTIRKAYWAFLRRWCEPCFKKQIAKSFPGTQLFSDPRLGSCIMSATVDSWGSYECAGSEIAQIPRNNHMRFTVFRQTDVQKINEEYMNMREAVRKEYSTDEEMIAAVAKWLAEKTSHVQGRLIEIKAIEKWEKSQDAVKKSKNKDLKTQRQEYYQAKASAMNPPLSKEALKLIPAYQKAIKILKVPTERSWKILKDKLEKSRAAAEE
;
A
#
# COMPACT_ATOMS: atom_id res chain seq x y z
N LYS A 1 32.77 -9.19 18.29
CA LYS A 1 33.06 -7.82 18.81
C LYS A 1 33.72 -7.02 17.69
N LEU A 2 33.03 -6.03 17.11
CA LEU A 2 33.66 -5.08 16.18
C LEU A 2 34.74 -4.31 16.97
N ARG A 3 35.99 -4.31 16.47
CA ARG A 3 37.11 -3.64 17.14
C ARG A 3 36.88 -2.12 17.09
N LYS A 4 36.56 -1.50 18.22
CA LYS A 4 36.48 -0.04 18.34
C LYS A 4 37.88 0.56 18.18
N GLY A 5 38.04 1.59 17.35
CA GLY A 5 39.25 2.44 17.30
C GLY A 5 40.17 2.29 16.09
N ARG A 6 39.99 1.31 15.21
CA ARG A 6 40.68 1.29 13.90
C ARG A 6 39.79 1.90 12.83
N LYS A 7 40.23 2.99 12.20
CA LYS A 7 39.62 3.46 10.94
C LYS A 7 39.69 2.34 9.91
N VAL A 8 38.62 2.12 9.18
CA VAL A 8 38.63 1.21 8.02
C VAL A 8 39.60 1.82 7.01
N ILE A 9 40.76 1.18 6.83
CA ILE A 9 41.85 1.69 5.98
C ILE A 9 41.56 1.36 4.50
N GLN A 10 40.81 0.28 4.26
CA GLN A 10 40.56 -0.21 2.92
C GLN A 10 39.38 0.53 2.28
N HIS A 11 39.68 1.25 1.20
CA HIS A 11 38.66 1.84 0.33
C HIS A 11 37.87 0.72 -0.33
N ILE A 12 36.55 0.72 -0.14
CA ILE A 12 35.63 -0.17 -0.86
C ILE A 12 35.21 0.57 -2.13
N PRO A 13 35.42 0.01 -3.34
CA PRO A 13 34.99 0.63 -4.59
C PRO A 13 33.49 0.91 -4.64
N ASP A 14 33.10 1.97 -5.34
CA ASP A 14 31.69 2.39 -5.46
C ASP A 14 30.81 1.28 -6.04
N ASP A 15 31.31 0.51 -7.01
CA ASP A 15 30.60 -0.62 -7.60
C ASP A 15 30.18 -1.67 -6.56
N VAL A 16 31.04 -1.93 -5.58
CA VAL A 16 30.73 -2.87 -4.49
C VAL A 16 29.64 -2.29 -3.58
N TRP A 17 29.68 -0.99 -3.29
CA TRP A 17 28.62 -0.33 -2.54
C TRP A 17 27.28 -0.33 -3.27
N ILE A 18 27.28 -0.11 -4.58
CA ILE A 18 26.07 -0.16 -5.43
C ILE A 18 25.45 -1.55 -5.39
N VAL A 19 26.27 -2.60 -5.49
CA VAL A 19 25.80 -3.99 -5.34
C VAL A 19 25.22 -4.19 -3.94
N ILE A 20 25.92 -3.79 -2.87
CA ILE A 20 25.43 -3.90 -1.48
C ILE A 20 24.07 -3.20 -1.31
N PHE A 21 23.94 -1.96 -1.82
CA PHE A 21 22.70 -1.19 -1.75
C PHE A 21 21.55 -1.86 -2.51
N SER A 22 21.84 -2.53 -3.63
CA SER A 22 20.85 -3.29 -4.39
C SER A 22 20.26 -4.48 -3.62
N PHE A 23 20.93 -4.98 -2.58
CA PHE A 23 20.42 -6.06 -1.72
C PHE A 23 19.85 -5.57 -0.38
N CYS A 24 19.92 -4.27 -0.10
CA CYS A 24 19.45 -3.70 1.16
C CYS A 24 17.92 -3.65 1.25
N GLU A 25 17.39 -3.48 2.47
CA GLU A 25 15.98 -3.12 2.67
C GLU A 25 15.71 -1.72 2.09
N PRO A 26 14.63 -1.50 1.32
CA PRO A 26 14.39 -0.22 0.65
C PRO A 26 14.40 1.01 1.57
N LYS A 27 13.89 0.86 2.81
CA LYS A 27 13.89 1.92 3.83
C LYS A 27 15.29 2.36 4.30
N LEU A 28 16.32 1.55 4.05
CA LEU A 28 17.70 1.84 4.44
C LEU A 28 18.35 2.83 3.46
N LEU A 29 18.03 2.74 2.17
CA LEU A 29 18.70 3.56 1.15
C LEU A 29 18.55 5.08 1.37
N PRO A 30 17.37 5.62 1.73
CA PRO A 30 17.27 7.04 2.08
C PRO A 30 18.14 7.42 3.28
N GLN A 31 18.34 6.51 4.24
CA GLN A 31 19.21 6.76 5.40
C GLN A 31 20.68 6.75 4.97
N MET A 32 21.08 5.84 4.06
CA MET A 32 22.45 5.79 3.55
C MET A 32 22.85 7.07 2.83
N ARG A 33 21.92 7.74 2.13
CA ARG A 33 22.18 9.07 1.54
C ARG A 33 22.59 10.13 2.56
N LEU A 34 22.13 10.00 3.81
CA LEU A 34 22.44 10.93 4.89
C LEU A 34 23.76 10.59 5.61
N VAL A 35 24.32 9.40 5.38
CA VAL A 35 25.56 8.95 6.04
C VAL A 35 26.79 9.66 5.48
N SER A 36 26.87 9.85 4.16
CA SER A 36 28.00 10.53 3.52
C SER A 36 27.64 11.15 2.17
N LYS A 37 28.39 12.18 1.76
CA LYS A 37 28.25 12.80 0.44
C LYS A 37 28.50 11.81 -0.70
N SER A 38 29.44 10.89 -0.51
CA SER A 38 29.77 9.83 -1.46
C SER A 38 28.58 8.87 -1.65
N PHE A 39 27.95 8.39 -0.58
CA PHE A 39 26.75 7.54 -0.66
C PHE A 39 25.57 8.26 -1.29
N CYS A 40 25.38 9.54 -0.95
CA CYS A 40 24.36 10.37 -1.60
C CYS A 40 24.59 10.44 -3.11
N SER A 41 25.81 10.76 -3.54
CA SER A 41 26.20 10.86 -4.95
C SER A 41 26.03 9.53 -5.69
N MET A 42 26.47 8.41 -5.09
CA MET A 42 26.28 7.07 -5.68
C MET A 42 24.79 6.76 -5.90
N LEU A 43 23.96 6.94 -4.87
CA LEU A 43 22.53 6.62 -4.95
C LEU A 43 21.73 7.56 -5.85
N ASP A 44 22.19 8.80 -6.06
CA ASP A 44 21.57 9.74 -7.00
C ASP A 44 22.04 9.50 -8.45
N THR A 45 23.29 9.07 -8.65
CA THR A 45 23.86 8.81 -9.98
C THR A 45 23.39 7.47 -10.54
N TYR A 46 23.40 6.42 -9.72
CA TYR A 46 23.04 5.06 -10.13
C TYR A 46 21.59 4.75 -9.77
N SER A 47 20.65 5.33 -10.52
CA SER A 47 19.20 5.16 -10.30
C SER A 47 18.75 3.69 -10.32
N LYS A 48 19.41 2.84 -11.12
CA LYS A 48 19.18 1.39 -11.19
C LYS A 48 19.37 0.66 -9.86
N THR A 49 20.17 1.20 -8.94
CA THR A 49 20.34 0.66 -7.58
C THR A 49 18.99 0.54 -6.87
N TRP A 50 18.12 1.55 -7.01
CA TRP A 50 16.79 1.55 -6.39
C TRP A 50 15.86 0.53 -7.02
N GLU A 51 15.90 0.40 -8.35
CA GLU A 51 15.14 -0.59 -9.11
C GLU A 51 15.55 -2.02 -8.72
N HIS A 52 16.85 -2.30 -8.64
CA HIS A 52 17.36 -3.59 -8.20
C HIS A 52 16.99 -3.89 -6.75
N CYS A 53 17.10 -2.90 -5.86
CA CYS A 53 16.64 -3.02 -4.47
C CYS A 53 15.14 -3.33 -4.38
N ARG A 54 14.31 -2.67 -5.19
CA ARG A 54 12.87 -2.92 -5.31
C ARG A 54 12.60 -4.35 -5.76
N ASN A 55 13.18 -4.78 -6.87
CA ASN A 55 12.95 -6.09 -7.45
C ASN A 55 13.47 -7.22 -6.54
N HIS A 56 14.62 -7.04 -5.90
CA HIS A 56 15.14 -8.00 -4.93
C HIS A 56 14.20 -8.15 -3.72
N LYS A 57 13.63 -7.04 -3.21
CA LYS A 57 12.77 -7.08 -2.03
C LYS A 57 11.37 -7.62 -2.31
N PHE A 58 10.79 -7.24 -3.45
CA PHE A 58 9.37 -7.44 -3.76
C PHE A 58 9.10 -8.45 -4.88
N GLY A 59 10.15 -8.95 -5.54
CA GLY A 59 10.09 -9.84 -6.69
C GLY A 59 9.91 -9.11 -8.02
N GLU A 60 10.17 -9.80 -9.13
CA GLU A 60 10.14 -9.23 -10.49
C GLU A 60 8.73 -8.79 -10.95
N GLY A 61 7.68 -9.27 -10.30
CA GLY A 61 6.30 -8.92 -10.63
C GLY A 61 5.82 -7.56 -10.11
N ILE A 62 6.66 -6.80 -9.42
CA ILE A 62 6.30 -5.48 -8.89
C ILE A 62 6.29 -4.42 -10.01
N PRO A 63 5.19 -3.66 -10.18
CA PRO A 63 5.14 -2.58 -11.15
C PRO A 63 6.22 -1.50 -10.92
N PRO A 64 6.68 -0.81 -11.97
CA PRO A 64 7.58 0.33 -11.81
C PRO A 64 6.86 1.51 -11.12
N PRO A 65 7.61 2.53 -10.66
CA PRO A 65 7.02 3.79 -10.20
C PRO A 65 6.09 4.38 -11.26
N PRO A 66 4.94 4.96 -10.86
CA PRO A 66 4.12 5.73 -11.77
C PRO A 66 4.89 6.89 -12.40
N THR A 67 4.48 7.32 -13.60
CA THR A 67 5.08 8.44 -14.31
C THR A 67 5.13 9.69 -13.43
N GLY A 68 6.31 10.32 -13.37
CA GLY A 68 6.57 11.50 -12.53
C GLY A 68 6.92 11.21 -11.06
N MET A 69 7.00 9.93 -10.65
CA MET A 69 7.46 9.54 -9.32
C MET A 69 8.88 8.98 -9.35
N LYS A 70 9.74 9.46 -8.44
CA LYS A 70 11.10 8.89 -8.28
C LYS A 70 11.05 7.56 -7.51
N GLU A 71 11.96 6.64 -7.82
CA GLU A 71 12.03 5.31 -7.18
C GLU A 71 12.05 5.38 -5.64
N PHE A 72 12.82 6.29 -5.04
CA PHE A 72 12.85 6.40 -3.57
C PHE A 72 11.49 6.83 -2.97
N GLN A 73 10.71 7.65 -3.68
CA GLN A 73 9.37 8.06 -3.24
C GLN A 73 8.40 6.89 -3.34
N TYR A 74 8.53 6.09 -4.39
CA TYR A 74 7.74 4.90 -4.60
C TYR A 74 8.02 3.85 -3.52
N LEU A 75 9.30 3.58 -3.25
CA LEU A 75 9.74 2.66 -2.20
C LEU A 75 9.33 3.11 -0.80
N ASP A 76 9.34 4.43 -0.53
CA ASP A 76 8.80 4.96 0.71
C ASP A 76 7.30 4.69 0.84
N LEU A 77 6.50 4.81 -0.22
CA LEU A 77 5.07 4.46 -0.18
C LEU A 77 4.81 2.95 -0.01
N LEU A 78 5.62 2.10 -0.64
CA LEU A 78 5.52 0.64 -0.55
C LEU A 78 5.88 0.08 0.84
N SER A 79 6.98 0.57 1.44
CA SER A 79 7.59 -0.05 2.63
C SER A 79 7.77 0.86 3.84
N GLY A 80 7.64 2.17 3.64
CA GLY A 80 7.85 3.15 4.70
C GLY A 80 6.73 3.15 5.75
N GLN A 81 6.85 4.10 6.66
CA GLN A 81 5.84 4.40 7.66
C GLN A 81 5.75 5.91 7.87
N GLY A 82 4.65 6.37 8.48
CA GLY A 82 4.48 7.81 8.76
C GLY A 82 3.39 8.46 7.93
N CYS A 83 2.39 9.06 8.58
CA CYS A 83 1.45 9.93 7.89
C CYS A 83 2.18 11.14 7.27
N HIS A 84 1.99 11.41 5.99
CA HIS A 84 2.62 12.56 5.33
C HIS A 84 2.15 13.91 5.87
N SER A 85 0.97 13.96 6.47
CA SER A 85 0.41 15.17 7.09
C SER A 85 0.82 15.32 8.57
N CYS A 86 0.37 14.43 9.46
CA CYS A 86 0.59 14.56 10.91
C CYS A 86 1.83 13.82 11.43
N LYS A 87 2.61 13.15 10.57
CA LYS A 87 3.84 12.42 10.91
C LYS A 87 3.68 11.24 11.88
N ASN A 88 2.45 10.79 12.16
CA ASN A 88 2.21 9.57 12.95
C ASN A 88 2.91 8.35 12.30
N GLN A 89 3.90 7.79 13.01
CA GLN A 89 4.82 6.75 12.54
C GLN A 89 4.22 5.35 12.46
N THR A 90 3.03 5.10 13.01
CA THR A 90 2.41 3.77 12.96
C THR A 90 1.67 3.50 11.65
N ILE A 91 1.42 4.56 10.88
CA ILE A 91 0.67 4.49 9.63
C ILE A 91 1.52 3.87 8.55
N ARG A 92 0.94 2.93 7.79
CA ARG A 92 1.57 2.30 6.62
C ARG A 92 0.73 2.39 5.34
N LYS A 93 -0.58 2.57 5.45
CA LYS A 93 -1.53 2.57 4.33
C LYS A 93 -1.23 3.68 3.31
N ALA A 94 -0.88 3.27 2.09
CA ALA A 94 -0.80 4.17 0.94
C ALA A 94 -2.19 4.37 0.31
N TYR A 95 -2.44 5.59 -0.14
CA TYR A 95 -3.60 5.98 -0.95
C TYR A 95 -3.06 6.29 -2.34
N TRP A 96 -2.99 5.26 -3.18
CA TRP A 96 -2.26 5.31 -4.45
C TRP A 96 -2.84 6.33 -5.42
N ALA A 97 -4.15 6.54 -5.44
CA ALA A 97 -4.79 7.62 -6.19
C ALA A 97 -4.12 8.99 -5.96
N PHE A 98 -3.65 9.25 -4.74
CA PHE A 98 -3.06 10.53 -4.34
C PHE A 98 -1.54 10.46 -4.15
N LEU A 99 -0.92 9.28 -4.32
CA LEU A 99 0.50 9.05 -4.06
C LEU A 99 0.93 9.56 -2.67
N ARG A 100 0.12 9.24 -1.65
CA ARG A 100 0.33 9.69 -0.26
C ARG A 100 0.03 8.58 0.75
N ARG A 101 0.66 8.65 1.91
CA ARG A 101 0.33 7.88 3.10
C ARG A 101 -0.35 8.80 4.12
N TRP A 102 -1.54 8.44 4.56
CA TRP A 102 -2.30 9.23 5.53
C TRP A 102 -2.88 8.33 6.62
N CYS A 103 -3.01 8.86 7.85
CA CYS A 103 -3.94 8.27 8.79
C CYS A 103 -5.37 8.58 8.32
N GLU A 104 -6.35 7.80 8.77
CA GLU A 104 -7.75 8.01 8.41
C GLU A 104 -8.26 9.43 8.68
N PRO A 105 -7.96 10.09 9.84
CA PRO A 105 -8.34 11.49 10.05
C PRO A 105 -7.74 12.45 9.03
N CYS A 106 -6.44 12.30 8.71
CA CYS A 106 -5.80 13.15 7.71
C CYS A 106 -6.38 12.88 6.32
N PHE A 107 -6.63 11.63 5.95
CA PHE A 107 -7.25 11.30 4.68
C PHE A 107 -8.61 11.99 4.53
N LYS A 108 -9.50 11.83 5.52
CA LYS A 108 -10.84 12.46 5.53
C LYS A 108 -10.76 13.98 5.44
N LYS A 109 -9.75 14.61 6.06
CA LYS A 109 -9.51 16.06 5.98
C LYS A 109 -9.00 16.53 4.61
N GLN A 110 -8.29 15.68 3.86
CA GLN A 110 -7.64 16.05 2.60
C GLN A 110 -8.53 15.85 1.36
N ILE A 111 -9.66 15.15 1.50
CA ILE A 111 -10.52 14.79 0.38
C ILE A 111 -11.81 15.61 0.33
N ALA A 112 -12.31 15.82 -0.88
CA ALA A 112 -13.65 16.29 -1.18
C ALA A 112 -14.45 15.13 -1.76
N LYS A 113 -15.64 14.85 -1.19
CA LYS A 113 -16.55 13.82 -1.70
C LYS A 113 -17.44 14.42 -2.78
N SER A 114 -17.61 13.70 -3.89
CA SER A 114 -18.59 14.02 -4.92
C SER A 114 -19.88 13.26 -4.63
N PHE A 115 -20.97 13.99 -4.43
CA PHE A 115 -22.33 13.46 -4.33
C PHE A 115 -23.29 14.33 -5.17
N PRO A 116 -24.50 13.84 -5.49
CA PRO A 116 -25.48 14.64 -6.22
C PRO A 116 -25.72 15.99 -5.54
N GLY A 117 -25.59 17.09 -6.29
CA GLY A 117 -25.75 18.45 -5.79
C GLY A 117 -24.49 19.11 -5.22
N THR A 118 -23.34 18.42 -5.12
CA THR A 118 -22.07 19.08 -4.76
C THR A 118 -21.45 19.75 -5.99
N GLN A 119 -21.29 21.08 -5.93
CA GLN A 119 -20.53 21.81 -6.95
C GLN A 119 -19.05 21.89 -6.55
N LEU A 120 -18.28 20.84 -6.87
CA LEU A 120 -16.82 20.83 -6.66
C LEU A 120 -16.05 21.52 -7.77
N PHE A 121 -16.59 21.47 -8.99
CA PHE A 121 -15.92 21.95 -10.19
C PHE A 121 -16.73 23.06 -10.85
N SER A 122 -16.02 24.04 -11.42
CA SER A 122 -16.63 25.06 -12.26
C SER A 122 -17.19 24.50 -13.56
N ASP A 123 -16.57 23.42 -14.07
CA ASP A 123 -17.06 22.62 -15.19
C ASP A 123 -17.09 21.14 -14.79
N PRO A 124 -18.23 20.43 -14.95
CA PRO A 124 -18.35 19.02 -14.56
C PRO A 124 -17.30 18.10 -15.18
N ARG A 125 -16.75 18.43 -16.35
CA ARG A 125 -15.75 17.62 -17.06
C ARG A 125 -14.40 17.60 -16.35
N LEU A 126 -14.12 18.56 -15.47
CA LEU A 126 -12.86 18.63 -14.70
C LEU A 126 -12.66 17.45 -13.75
N GLY A 127 -13.74 16.77 -13.35
CA GLY A 127 -13.64 15.54 -12.55
C GLY A 127 -12.82 14.44 -13.22
N SER A 128 -12.80 14.40 -14.56
CA SER A 128 -11.99 13.45 -15.36
C SER A 128 -10.57 13.96 -15.65
N CYS A 129 -10.25 15.19 -15.23
CA CYS A 129 -8.94 15.84 -15.47
C CYS A 129 -8.00 15.77 -14.26
N ILE A 130 -8.44 15.15 -13.15
CA ILE A 130 -7.62 14.92 -11.96
C ILE A 130 -7.79 13.49 -11.43
N MET A 131 -6.81 13.04 -10.64
CA MET A 131 -6.90 11.74 -9.99
C MET A 131 -8.07 11.69 -8.99
N SER A 132 -8.82 10.60 -9.05
CA SER A 132 -9.91 10.29 -8.13
C SER A 132 -9.67 8.97 -7.42
N ALA A 133 -10.42 8.75 -6.34
CA ALA A 133 -10.49 7.47 -5.65
C ALA A 133 -11.94 7.10 -5.36
N THR A 134 -12.18 5.83 -5.10
CA THR A 134 -13.45 5.34 -4.59
C THR A 134 -13.35 5.00 -3.11
N VAL A 135 -14.33 5.46 -2.32
CA VAL A 135 -14.50 5.10 -0.92
C VAL A 135 -15.85 4.44 -0.68
N ASP A 136 -15.93 3.60 0.35
CA ASP A 136 -17.19 3.05 0.85
C ASP A 136 -18.03 4.10 1.62
N SER A 137 -19.21 3.69 2.11
CA SER A 137 -20.11 4.56 2.86
C SER A 137 -19.54 5.07 4.20
N TRP A 138 -18.51 4.41 4.73
CA TRP A 138 -17.82 4.74 5.98
C TRP A 138 -16.60 5.64 5.73
N GLY A 139 -16.27 5.90 4.46
CA GLY A 139 -15.13 6.69 4.01
C GLY A 139 -13.82 5.89 3.93
N SER A 140 -13.88 4.56 3.91
CA SER A 140 -12.72 3.70 3.70
C SER A 140 -12.34 3.67 2.23
N TYR A 141 -11.07 3.94 1.94
CA TYR A 141 -10.51 3.81 0.59
C TYR A 141 -10.57 2.37 0.07
N GLU A 142 -11.16 2.19 -1.11
CA GLU A 142 -11.27 0.90 -1.83
C GLU A 142 -10.24 0.78 -2.97
N CYS A 143 -10.17 1.79 -3.85
CA CYS A 143 -9.25 1.81 -4.99
C CYS A 143 -9.11 3.20 -5.60
N ALA A 144 -8.15 3.34 -6.52
CA ALA A 144 -8.04 4.50 -7.38
C ALA A 144 -9.10 4.50 -8.50
N GLY A 145 -9.47 5.69 -8.95
CA GLY A 145 -10.50 5.91 -9.97
C GLY A 145 -11.93 5.91 -9.42
N SER A 146 -12.89 6.16 -10.31
CA SER A 146 -14.32 6.30 -10.02
C SER A 146 -15.19 5.18 -10.64
N GLU A 147 -14.60 4.28 -11.42
CA GLU A 147 -15.33 3.28 -12.22
C GLU A 147 -16.22 2.37 -11.37
N ILE A 148 -15.72 1.94 -10.21
CA ILE A 148 -16.49 1.05 -9.33
C ILE A 148 -17.46 1.81 -8.42
N ALA A 149 -17.34 3.14 -8.31
CA ALA A 149 -18.26 3.94 -7.51
C ALA A 149 -19.69 3.89 -8.09
N GLN A 150 -19.81 3.64 -9.39
CA GLN A 150 -21.08 3.54 -10.12
C GLN A 150 -21.67 2.13 -10.10
N ILE A 151 -20.92 1.11 -9.65
CA ILE A 151 -21.37 -0.28 -9.63
C ILE A 151 -21.91 -0.60 -8.22
N PRO A 152 -23.19 -0.93 -8.05
CA PRO A 152 -23.72 -1.36 -6.75
C PRO A 152 -23.04 -2.67 -6.31
N ARG A 153 -22.47 -2.72 -5.10
CA ARG A 153 -22.25 -3.99 -4.38
C ARG A 153 -23.01 -3.92 -3.08
N ASN A 154 -23.62 -5.05 -2.70
CA ASN A 154 -24.09 -5.41 -1.35
C ASN A 154 -24.32 -4.20 -0.42
N ASN A 155 -25.50 -3.57 -0.51
CA ASN A 155 -26.06 -2.60 0.44
C ASN A 155 -25.22 -1.37 0.87
N HIS A 156 -24.03 -1.14 0.31
CA HIS A 156 -23.19 -0.01 0.68
C HIS A 156 -22.95 0.92 -0.51
N MET A 157 -23.29 2.18 -0.32
CA MET A 157 -23.06 3.23 -1.30
C MET A 157 -21.56 3.54 -1.40
N ARG A 158 -21.09 3.76 -2.62
CA ARG A 158 -19.72 4.19 -2.90
C ARG A 158 -19.71 5.64 -3.33
N PHE A 159 -18.61 6.30 -3.05
CA PHE A 159 -18.44 7.70 -3.39
C PHE A 159 -17.11 7.92 -4.11
N THR A 160 -17.16 8.73 -5.16
CA THR A 160 -15.96 9.28 -5.78
C THR A 160 -15.44 10.41 -4.90
N VAL A 161 -14.13 10.39 -4.64
CA VAL A 161 -13.45 11.43 -3.86
C VAL A 161 -12.24 11.96 -4.62
N PHE A 162 -11.97 13.24 -4.40
CA PHE A 162 -10.86 13.98 -4.98
C PHE A 162 -10.04 14.60 -3.87
N ARG A 163 -8.78 14.94 -4.11
CA ARG A 163 -8.00 15.72 -3.15
C ARG A 163 -8.40 17.20 -3.24
N GLN A 164 -8.67 17.84 -2.11
CA GLN A 164 -9.16 19.22 -2.07
C GLN A 164 -8.23 20.21 -2.79
N THR A 165 -6.91 20.08 -2.58
CA THR A 165 -5.92 20.94 -3.25
C THR A 165 -5.91 20.76 -4.75
N ASP A 166 -6.20 19.54 -5.24
CA ASP A 166 -6.16 19.24 -6.67
C ASP A 166 -7.44 19.74 -7.35
N VAL A 167 -8.57 19.73 -6.64
CA VAL A 167 -9.83 20.37 -7.07
C VAL A 167 -9.66 21.88 -7.19
N GLN A 168 -9.08 22.54 -6.19
CA GLN A 168 -8.80 23.99 -6.23
C GLN A 168 -7.89 24.32 -7.42
N LYS A 169 -6.77 23.61 -7.54
CA LYS A 169 -5.80 23.83 -8.61
C LYS A 169 -6.39 23.65 -10.00
N ILE A 170 -7.17 22.60 -10.25
CA ILE A 170 -7.72 22.36 -11.59
C ILE A 170 -8.79 23.40 -11.96
N ASN A 171 -9.57 23.89 -10.99
CA ASN A 171 -10.52 24.98 -11.23
C ASN A 171 -9.78 26.27 -11.60
N GLU A 172 -8.72 26.63 -10.88
CA GLU A 172 -7.88 27.80 -11.20
C GLU A 172 -7.20 27.67 -12.56
N GLU A 173 -6.59 26.51 -12.85
CA GLU A 173 -5.99 26.22 -14.16
C GLU A 173 -7.01 26.35 -15.29
N TYR A 174 -8.23 25.83 -15.08
CA TYR A 174 -9.30 25.88 -16.08
C TYR A 174 -9.78 27.31 -16.32
N MET A 175 -9.95 28.13 -15.27
CA MET A 175 -10.37 29.52 -15.43
C MET A 175 -9.32 30.34 -16.17
N ASN A 176 -8.05 30.19 -15.82
CA ASN A 176 -6.95 30.87 -16.50
C ASN A 176 -6.85 30.46 -17.97
N MET A 177 -6.97 29.16 -18.25
CA MET A 177 -6.99 28.65 -19.62
C MET A 177 -8.18 29.19 -20.42
N ARG A 178 -9.39 29.21 -19.84
CA ARG A 178 -10.60 29.74 -20.49
C ARG A 178 -10.45 31.21 -20.85
N GLU A 179 -9.85 32.00 -19.97
CA GLU A 179 -9.58 33.41 -20.22
C GLU A 179 -8.52 33.61 -21.31
N ALA A 180 -7.49 32.77 -21.36
CA ALA A 180 -6.50 32.79 -22.45
C ALA A 180 -7.15 32.44 -23.80
N VAL A 181 -7.95 31.37 -23.86
CA VAL A 181 -8.69 30.96 -25.06
C VAL A 181 -9.61 32.06 -25.56
N ARG A 182 -10.31 32.77 -24.66
CA ARG A 182 -11.18 33.90 -25.03
C ARG A 182 -10.40 35.06 -25.68
N LYS A 183 -9.14 35.27 -25.28
CA LYS A 183 -8.28 36.33 -25.84
C LYS A 183 -7.64 35.94 -27.17
N GLU A 184 -7.36 34.65 -27.35
CA GLU A 184 -6.64 34.13 -28.52
C GLU A 184 -7.57 33.92 -29.73
N TYR A 185 -8.78 33.39 -29.49
CA TYR A 185 -9.71 33.03 -30.55
C TYR A 185 -10.86 34.02 -30.66
N SER A 186 -11.37 34.23 -31.88
CA SER A 186 -12.47 35.16 -32.13
C SER A 186 -13.81 34.47 -32.36
N THR A 187 -13.80 33.18 -32.72
CA THR A 187 -15.02 32.40 -32.99
C THR A 187 -15.32 31.41 -31.86
N ASP A 188 -16.60 31.16 -31.62
CA ASP A 188 -17.03 30.20 -30.58
C ASP A 188 -16.57 28.76 -30.90
N GLU A 189 -16.51 28.40 -32.18
CA GLU A 189 -16.11 27.07 -32.65
C GLU A 189 -14.64 26.77 -32.30
N GLU A 190 -13.74 27.72 -32.54
CA GLU A 190 -12.33 27.62 -32.17
C GLU A 190 -12.15 27.57 -30.65
N MET A 191 -12.90 28.39 -29.89
CA MET A 191 -12.85 28.37 -28.43
C MET A 191 -13.31 27.02 -27.86
N ILE A 192 -14.39 26.45 -28.41
CA ILE A 192 -14.90 25.14 -28.00
C ILE A 192 -13.87 24.05 -28.32
N ALA A 193 -13.26 24.08 -29.51
CA ALA A 193 -12.24 23.13 -29.92
C ALA A 193 -11.00 23.21 -29.03
N ALA A 194 -10.52 24.41 -28.70
CA ALA A 194 -9.38 24.62 -27.81
C ALA A 194 -9.65 24.08 -26.39
N VAL A 195 -10.83 24.36 -25.83
CA VAL A 195 -11.23 23.82 -24.51
C VAL A 195 -11.34 22.29 -24.55
N ALA A 196 -11.96 21.73 -25.59
CA ALA A 196 -12.11 20.29 -25.75
C ALA A 196 -10.74 19.60 -25.85
N LYS A 197 -9.81 20.18 -26.61
CA LYS A 197 -8.42 19.70 -26.73
C LYS A 197 -7.72 19.70 -25.37
N TRP A 198 -7.79 20.80 -24.63
CA TRP A 198 -7.18 20.90 -23.30
C TRP A 198 -7.73 19.85 -22.32
N LEU A 199 -9.06 19.65 -22.32
CA LEU A 199 -9.71 18.62 -21.51
C LEU A 199 -9.25 17.22 -21.90
N ALA A 200 -9.20 16.92 -23.21
CA ALA A 200 -8.77 15.63 -23.72
C ALA A 200 -7.31 15.31 -23.33
N GLU A 201 -6.40 16.28 -23.43
CA GLU A 201 -5.00 16.13 -23.02
C GLU A 201 -4.89 15.84 -21.51
N LYS A 202 -5.62 16.58 -20.67
CA LYS A 202 -5.65 16.37 -19.21
C LYS A 202 -6.23 15.01 -18.84
N THR A 203 -7.35 14.62 -19.46
CA THR A 203 -7.98 13.32 -19.22
C THR A 203 -7.09 12.17 -19.67
N SER A 204 -6.45 12.27 -20.84
CA SER A 204 -5.51 11.26 -21.32
C SER A 204 -4.34 11.06 -20.35
N HIS A 205 -3.78 12.16 -19.84
CA HIS A 205 -2.71 12.10 -18.84
C HIS A 205 -3.15 11.38 -17.55
N VAL A 206 -4.36 11.68 -17.04
CA VAL A 206 -4.92 11.03 -15.86
C VAL A 206 -5.20 9.55 -16.10
N GLN A 207 -5.71 9.18 -17.27
CA GLN A 207 -5.99 7.79 -17.64
C GLN A 207 -4.69 6.95 -17.66
N GLY A 208 -3.62 7.46 -18.28
CA GLY A 208 -2.32 6.79 -18.28
C GLY A 208 -1.81 6.51 -16.87
N ARG A 209 -1.87 7.53 -16.00
CA ARG A 209 -1.46 7.40 -14.59
C ARG A 209 -2.36 6.45 -13.79
N LEU A 210 -3.66 6.43 -14.08
CA LEU A 210 -4.61 5.53 -13.43
C LEU A 210 -4.32 4.06 -13.76
N ILE A 211 -3.89 3.76 -15.00
CA ILE A 211 -3.49 2.40 -15.41
C ILE A 211 -2.29 1.93 -14.58
N GLU A 212 -1.25 2.77 -14.45
CA GLU A 212 -0.06 2.48 -13.65
C GLU A 212 -0.42 2.24 -12.16
N ILE A 213 -1.25 3.12 -11.58
CA ILE A 213 -1.70 3.00 -10.19
C ILE A 213 -2.50 1.72 -9.96
N LYS A 214 -3.40 1.37 -10.89
CA LYS A 214 -4.18 0.13 -10.78
C LYS A 214 -3.32 -1.12 -10.87
N ALA A 215 -2.25 -1.09 -11.67
CA ALA A 215 -1.28 -2.18 -11.70
C ALA A 215 -0.65 -2.39 -10.31
N ILE A 216 -0.30 -1.30 -9.62
CA ILE A 216 0.24 -1.34 -8.24
C ILE A 216 -0.78 -1.89 -7.26
N GLU A 217 -2.01 -1.37 -7.25
CA GLU A 217 -3.06 -1.86 -6.35
C GLU A 217 -3.41 -3.34 -6.60
N LYS A 218 -3.40 -3.78 -7.86
CA LYS A 218 -3.61 -5.18 -8.24
C LYS A 218 -2.48 -6.05 -7.69
N TRP A 219 -1.24 -5.60 -7.85
CA TRP A 219 -0.08 -6.30 -7.31
C TRP A 219 -0.15 -6.39 -5.78
N GLU A 220 -0.44 -5.30 -5.05
CA GLU A 220 -0.60 -5.34 -3.59
C GLU A 220 -1.68 -6.31 -3.14
N LYS A 221 -2.85 -6.31 -3.81
CA LYS A 221 -3.94 -7.26 -3.54
C LYS A 221 -3.50 -8.71 -3.75
N SER A 222 -2.66 -8.97 -4.76
CA SER A 222 -2.12 -10.32 -4.99
C SER A 222 -1.16 -10.76 -3.88
N GLN A 223 -0.31 -9.86 -3.39
CA GLN A 223 0.61 -10.15 -2.28
C GLN A 223 -0.15 -10.41 -0.99
N ASP A 224 -1.20 -9.63 -0.71
CA ASP A 224 -2.08 -9.84 0.44
C ASP A 224 -2.83 -11.18 0.34
N ALA A 225 -3.28 -11.58 -0.85
CA ALA A 225 -3.91 -12.86 -1.07
C ALA A 225 -2.95 -14.03 -0.80
N VAL A 226 -1.72 -13.97 -1.32
CA VAL A 226 -0.66 -14.96 -1.07
C VAL A 226 -0.37 -15.07 0.43
N LYS A 227 -0.22 -13.93 1.12
CA LYS A 227 0.01 -13.89 2.56
C LYS A 227 -1.16 -14.48 3.35
N LYS A 228 -2.41 -14.18 2.97
CA LYS A 228 -3.62 -14.75 3.58
C LYS A 228 -3.68 -16.26 3.38
N SER A 229 -3.37 -16.75 2.18
CA SER A 229 -3.30 -18.19 1.89
C SER A 229 -2.27 -18.87 2.78
N LYS A 230 -1.02 -18.39 2.78
CA LYS A 230 0.04 -18.93 3.64
C LYS A 230 -0.34 -18.93 5.13
N ASN A 231 -0.98 -17.86 5.59
CA ASN A 231 -1.46 -17.79 6.97
C ASN A 231 -2.58 -18.79 7.26
N LYS A 232 -3.47 -19.06 6.30
CA LYS A 232 -4.51 -20.08 6.40
C LYS A 232 -3.87 -21.47 6.46
N ASP A 233 -2.93 -21.76 5.57
CA ASP A 233 -2.24 -23.05 5.50
C ASP A 233 -1.50 -23.36 6.81
N LEU A 234 -0.80 -22.37 7.39
CA LEU A 234 -0.15 -22.52 8.68
C LEU A 234 -1.13 -22.79 9.83
N LYS A 235 -2.32 -22.18 9.82
CA LYS A 235 -3.36 -22.46 10.83
C LYS A 235 -3.89 -23.88 10.67
N THR A 236 -4.15 -24.32 9.43
CA THR A 236 -4.62 -25.67 9.10
C THR A 236 -3.60 -26.72 9.55
N GLN A 237 -2.31 -26.58 9.18
CA GLN A 237 -1.24 -27.50 9.59
C GLN A 237 -1.16 -27.65 11.11
N ARG A 238 -1.32 -26.55 11.86
CA ARG A 238 -1.30 -26.59 13.33
C ARG A 238 -2.51 -27.30 13.91
N GLN A 239 -3.69 -27.03 13.35
CA GLN A 239 -4.91 -27.71 13.74
C GLN A 239 -4.80 -29.22 13.54
N GLU A 240 -4.39 -29.66 12.34
CA GLU A 240 -4.21 -31.08 12.01
C GLU A 240 -3.18 -31.74 12.92
N TYR A 241 -2.01 -31.11 13.08
CA TYR A 241 -0.93 -31.64 13.92
C TYR A 241 -1.35 -31.81 15.38
N TYR A 242 -1.99 -30.80 15.98
CA TYR A 242 -2.41 -30.87 17.39
C TYR A 242 -3.60 -31.81 17.59
N GLN A 243 -4.53 -31.90 16.64
CA GLN A 243 -5.62 -32.87 16.71
C GLN A 243 -5.09 -34.30 16.66
N ALA A 244 -4.16 -34.59 15.75
CA ALA A 244 -3.54 -35.92 15.65
C ALA A 244 -2.76 -36.30 16.93
N LYS A 245 -2.03 -35.34 17.51
CA LYS A 245 -1.31 -35.56 18.77
C LYS A 245 -2.24 -35.76 19.96
N ALA A 246 -3.35 -35.01 20.02
CA ALA A 246 -4.34 -35.11 21.09
C ALA A 246 -5.16 -36.41 21.02
N SER A 247 -5.50 -36.88 19.82
CA SER A 247 -6.16 -38.18 19.64
C SER A 247 -5.25 -39.36 20.00
N ALA A 248 -3.93 -39.16 19.98
CA ALA A 248 -2.94 -40.15 20.41
C ALA A 248 -2.58 -40.04 21.90
N MET A 249 -3.20 -39.13 22.67
CA MET A 249 -3.03 -39.07 24.13
C MET A 249 -3.70 -40.26 24.80
N ASN A 250 -3.31 -40.55 26.05
CA ASN A 250 -3.99 -41.52 26.90
C ASN A 250 -4.52 -40.82 28.17
N PRO A 251 -5.85 -40.67 28.34
CA PRO A 251 -6.90 -41.01 27.38
C PRO A 251 -6.89 -40.09 26.13
N PRO A 252 -7.43 -40.50 24.97
CA PRO A 252 -7.55 -39.66 23.78
C PRO A 252 -8.45 -38.45 24.00
N LEU A 253 -8.07 -37.26 23.52
CA LEU A 253 -8.89 -36.05 23.65
C LEU A 253 -9.61 -35.76 22.32
N SER A 254 -10.94 -35.60 22.36
CA SER A 254 -11.77 -35.40 21.16
C SER A 254 -11.56 -34.02 20.52
N LYS A 255 -11.94 -33.89 19.24
CA LYS A 255 -11.85 -32.61 18.51
C LYS A 255 -12.81 -31.57 19.09
N GLU A 256 -13.92 -32.02 19.66
CA GLU A 256 -14.98 -31.24 20.27
C GLU A 256 -14.48 -30.62 21.57
N ALA A 257 -13.91 -31.44 22.47
CA ALA A 257 -13.30 -30.98 23.72
C ALA A 257 -12.15 -30.00 23.47
N LEU A 258 -11.28 -30.27 22.48
CA LEU A 258 -10.21 -29.36 22.09
C LEU A 258 -10.72 -27.96 21.73
N LYS A 259 -11.85 -27.85 21.03
CA LYS A 259 -12.41 -26.55 20.63
C LYS A 259 -12.83 -25.70 21.82
N LEU A 260 -13.21 -26.33 22.93
CA LEU A 260 -13.60 -25.66 24.17
C LEU A 260 -12.40 -25.10 24.94
N ILE A 261 -11.20 -25.63 24.71
CA ILE A 261 -9.99 -25.23 25.45
C ILE A 261 -9.37 -23.95 24.85
N PRO A 262 -9.31 -22.82 25.60
CA PRO A 262 -8.78 -21.55 25.07
C PRO A 262 -7.30 -21.61 24.69
N ALA A 263 -6.51 -22.45 25.36
CA ALA A 263 -5.10 -22.66 25.04
C ALA A 263 -4.91 -23.25 23.63
N TYR A 264 -5.78 -24.20 23.24
CA TYR A 264 -5.80 -24.76 21.89
C TYR A 264 -6.18 -23.70 20.85
N GLN A 265 -7.24 -22.93 21.10
CA GLN A 265 -7.69 -21.86 20.21
C GLN A 265 -6.62 -20.79 19.97
N LYS A 266 -5.84 -20.44 21.00
CA LYS A 266 -4.69 -19.55 20.87
C LYS A 266 -3.55 -20.22 20.11
N ALA A 267 -3.29 -21.50 20.37
CA ALA A 267 -2.20 -22.25 19.75
C ALA A 267 -2.38 -22.38 18.22
N ILE A 268 -3.58 -22.69 17.71
CA ILE A 268 -3.81 -22.83 16.26
C ILE A 268 -3.74 -21.51 15.51
N LYS A 269 -3.93 -20.36 16.19
CA LYS A 269 -3.84 -19.02 15.57
C LYS A 269 -2.40 -18.55 15.32
N ILE A 270 -1.39 -19.22 15.90
CA ILE A 270 0.02 -18.86 15.73
C ILE A 270 0.47 -19.13 14.29
N LEU A 271 1.06 -18.16 13.63
CA LEU A 271 1.51 -18.25 12.22
C LEU A 271 2.92 -18.86 12.11
N LYS A 272 3.12 -20.05 12.66
CA LYS A 272 4.38 -20.80 12.60
C LYS A 272 4.12 -22.30 12.49
N VAL A 273 4.95 -23.00 11.72
CA VAL A 273 4.88 -24.46 11.58
C VAL A 273 4.88 -25.10 12.98
N PRO A 274 3.98 -26.07 13.26
CA PRO A 274 3.96 -26.76 14.53
C PRO A 274 5.24 -27.58 14.72
N THR A 275 5.71 -27.65 15.96
CA THR A 275 6.88 -28.43 16.36
C THR A 275 6.60 -29.27 17.59
N GLU A 276 7.42 -30.28 17.85
CA GLU A 276 7.31 -31.10 19.06
C GLU A 276 7.42 -30.25 20.33
N ARG A 277 8.30 -29.24 20.35
CA ARG A 277 8.39 -28.28 21.47
C ARG A 277 7.07 -27.54 21.68
N SER A 278 6.44 -27.07 20.60
CA SER A 278 5.16 -26.36 20.69
C SER A 278 4.03 -27.27 21.18
N TRP A 279 4.09 -28.58 20.85
CA TRP A 279 3.16 -29.58 21.36
C TRP A 279 3.33 -29.79 22.86
N LYS A 280 4.56 -30.01 23.35
CA LYS A 280 4.82 -30.20 24.79
C LYS A 280 4.26 -29.06 25.64
N ILE A 281 4.43 -27.81 25.19
CA ILE A 281 3.88 -26.62 25.86
C ILE A 281 2.35 -26.60 25.84
N LEU A 282 1.73 -27.03 24.74
CA LEU A 282 0.28 -27.09 24.63
C LEU A 282 -0.29 -28.23 25.47
N LYS A 283 0.33 -29.42 25.43
CA LYS A 283 -0.10 -30.64 26.12
C LYS A 283 -0.30 -30.40 27.62
N ASP A 284 0.66 -29.77 28.30
CA ASP A 284 0.55 -29.43 29.74
C ASP A 284 -0.71 -28.59 30.05
N LYS A 285 -1.10 -27.70 29.13
CA LYS A 285 -2.30 -26.87 29.28
C LYS A 285 -3.57 -27.64 28.95
N LEU A 286 -3.52 -28.56 27.99
CA LEU A 286 -4.66 -29.43 27.66
C LEU A 286 -4.97 -30.35 28.84
N GLU A 287 -3.96 -30.98 29.43
CA GLU A 287 -4.12 -31.88 30.59
C GLU A 287 -4.77 -31.17 31.78
N LYS A 288 -4.36 -29.93 32.07
CA LYS A 288 -4.95 -29.12 33.16
C LYS A 288 -6.39 -28.69 32.92
N SER A 289 -6.79 -28.50 31.67
CA SER A 289 -8.13 -28.01 31.29
C SER A 289 -9.05 -29.11 30.78
N ARG A 290 -8.64 -30.38 30.91
CA ARG A 290 -9.32 -31.52 30.31
C ARG A 290 -10.69 -31.79 30.92
N ALA A 291 -10.76 -31.95 32.24
CA ALA A 291 -11.99 -32.33 32.94
C ALA A 291 -13.13 -31.35 32.63
N ALA A 292 -12.84 -30.05 32.67
CA ALA A 292 -13.81 -28.99 32.37
C ALA A 292 -14.21 -28.89 30.88
N ALA A 293 -13.52 -29.58 29.98
CA ALA A 293 -13.81 -29.58 28.54
C ALA A 293 -14.49 -30.88 28.06
N GLU A 294 -14.54 -31.91 28.90
CA GLU A 294 -15.21 -33.19 28.65
C GLU A 294 -16.54 -33.32 29.44
N GLU A 295 -16.85 -32.38 30.37
CA GLU A 295 -18.19 -32.13 30.94
C GLU A 295 -19.14 -31.44 29.94
#